data_AF-A0A318NGP7-F1
#
_entry.id   AF-A0A318NGP7-F1
#
_cell.length_a   1.000
_cell.length_b   1.000
_cell.length_c   1.000
_cell.angle_alpha   90.00
_cell.angle_beta   90.00
_cell.angle_gamma   90.00
#
_symmetry.space_group_name_H-M   'P 1'
#
loop_
_entity.id
_entity.type
_entity.pdbx_description
1 polymer ?
#
loop_
_entity_poly.entity_id
_entity_poly.type
_entity_poly.pdbx_seq_one_letter_code
_entity_poly.pdbx_strand_id
1 'polypeptide(L)'
;MSSPSNELEVQPEALKAFAKASTDRAARFRELHGSFGEGHVPRHAFGVMPASFSLAASYAEQFEACLQGLADGAEVMADIADGLDDTADAYTGTDVANTDMFVPGRPAAPDVIAPGPWSSGPSTSNGQVPA
;
A
#
# COMPACT_ATOMS: atom_id res chain seq x y z
N MET A 1 -26.34 -28.09 -7.80
CA MET A 1 -24.96 -27.87 -7.38
C MET A 1 -24.67 -26.40 -7.59
N SER A 2 -24.84 -25.57 -6.57
CA SER A 2 -24.59 -24.12 -6.66
C SER A 2 -23.08 -23.90 -6.68
N SER A 3 -22.59 -23.25 -7.73
CA SER A 3 -21.20 -22.81 -7.80
C SER A 3 -20.89 -21.89 -6.62
N PRO A 4 -19.83 -22.11 -5.85
CA PRO A 4 -19.33 -21.14 -4.90
C PRO A 4 -18.65 -20.05 -5.71
N SER A 5 -19.43 -19.09 -6.23
CA SER A 5 -18.87 -17.78 -6.47
C SER A 5 -18.30 -17.35 -5.12
N ASN A 6 -16.98 -17.29 -5.03
CA ASN A 6 -16.24 -16.77 -3.89
C ASN A 6 -16.53 -15.26 -3.86
N GLU A 7 -17.76 -14.90 -3.47
CA GLU A 7 -18.14 -13.52 -3.15
C GLU A 7 -17.34 -13.18 -1.89
N LEU A 8 -16.12 -12.70 -2.12
CA LEU A 8 -15.30 -12.05 -1.12
C LEU A 8 -16.08 -10.81 -0.69
N GLU A 9 -16.87 -10.97 0.36
CA GLU A 9 -17.51 -9.86 1.06
C GLU A 9 -16.40 -9.05 1.73
N VAL A 10 -15.78 -8.15 0.96
CA VAL A 10 -14.69 -7.31 1.45
C VAL A 10 -15.27 -6.27 2.37
N GLN A 11 -14.80 -6.26 3.62
CA GLN A 11 -15.19 -5.27 4.63
C GLN A 11 -14.13 -4.16 4.67
N PRO A 12 -14.39 -2.96 4.13
CA PRO A 12 -13.39 -1.88 4.05
C PRO A 12 -12.90 -1.44 5.44
N GLU A 13 -13.78 -1.46 6.44
CA GLU A 13 -13.44 -1.16 7.83
C GLU A 13 -12.41 -2.15 8.43
N ALA A 14 -12.50 -3.43 8.06
CA ALA A 14 -11.54 -4.43 8.49
C ALA A 14 -10.16 -4.23 7.82
N LEU A 15 -10.14 -3.79 6.55
CA LEU A 15 -8.92 -3.41 5.85
C LEU A 15 -8.25 -2.21 6.51
N LYS A 16 -9.00 -1.15 6.81
CA LYS A 16 -8.50 0.05 7.51
C LYS A 16 -7.98 -0.26 8.91
N ALA A 17 -8.67 -1.13 9.65
CA ALA A 17 -8.21 -1.58 10.96
C ALA A 17 -6.88 -2.35 10.89
N PHE A 18 -6.71 -3.21 9.87
CA PHE A 18 -5.47 -3.95 9.67
C PHE A 18 -4.33 -3.09 9.12
N ALA A 19 -4.63 -2.10 8.27
CA ALA A 19 -3.68 -1.08 7.82
C ALA A 19 -3.12 -0.32 9.02
N LYS A 20 -4.00 0.21 9.89
CA LYS A 20 -3.60 0.86 11.14
C LYS A 20 -2.72 -0.02 12.03
N ALA A 21 -3.09 -1.29 12.22
CA ALA A 21 -2.29 -2.22 13.00
C ALA A 21 -0.90 -2.47 12.38
N SER A 22 -0.79 -2.44 11.05
CA SER A 22 0.47 -2.59 10.33
C SER A 22 1.34 -1.33 10.47
N THR A 23 0.76 -0.13 10.41
CA THR A 23 1.45 1.13 10.74
C THR A 23 2.00 1.13 12.17
N ASP A 24 1.20 0.68 13.14
CA ASP A 24 1.63 0.58 14.54
C ASP A 24 2.80 -0.41 14.71
N ARG A 25 2.80 -1.52 13.96
CA ARG A 25 3.93 -2.46 13.94
C ARG A 25 5.17 -1.85 13.30
N ALA A 26 5.03 -1.12 12.19
CA ALA A 26 6.13 -0.39 11.56
C ALA A 26 6.77 0.62 12.53
N ALA A 27 5.95 1.35 13.30
CA ALA A 27 6.43 2.28 14.32
C ALA A 27 7.23 1.54 15.42
N ARG A 28 6.74 0.39 15.89
CA ARG A 28 7.47 -0.44 16.87
C ARG A 28 8.79 -0.97 16.33
N PHE A 29 8.86 -1.38 15.07
CA PHE A 29 10.13 -1.80 14.47
C PHE A 29 11.15 -0.66 14.39
N ARG A 30 10.71 0.57 14.08
CA ARG A 30 11.58 1.76 14.12
C ARG A 30 12.05 2.10 15.53
N GLU A 31 11.18 1.97 16.53
CA GLU A 31 11.54 2.14 17.94
C GLU A 31 12.59 1.12 18.38
N LEU A 32 12.37 -0.17 18.04
CA LEU A 32 13.34 -1.22 18.30
C LEU A 32 14.67 -0.91 17.61
N HIS A 33 14.65 -0.55 16.33
CA HIS A 33 15.85 -0.15 15.59
C HIS A 33 16.63 0.96 16.31
N GLY A 34 15.95 2.00 16.79
CA GLY A 34 16.57 3.07 17.58
C GLY A 34 17.20 2.55 18.87
N SER A 35 16.43 1.78 19.66
CA SER A 35 16.90 1.24 20.94
C SER A 35 18.08 0.28 20.80
N PHE A 36 18.10 -0.55 19.75
CA PHE A 36 19.22 -1.45 19.45
C PHE A 36 20.43 -0.68 18.94
N GLY A 37 20.22 0.34 18.11
CA GLY A 37 21.28 1.23 17.63
C GLY A 37 22.04 1.92 18.76
N GLU A 38 21.33 2.38 19.79
CA GLU A 38 21.93 2.98 20.99
C GLU A 38 22.66 1.96 21.88
N GLY A 39 22.21 0.70 21.89
CA GLY A 39 22.78 -0.40 22.67
C GLY A 39 24.03 -1.07 22.06
N HIS A 40 24.66 -0.47 21.05
CA HIS A 40 25.82 -1.05 20.37
C HIS A 40 27.02 -1.25 21.31
N VAL A 41 27.53 -2.49 21.37
CA VAL A 41 28.72 -2.82 22.16
C VAL A 41 29.97 -2.41 21.39
N PRO A 42 30.75 -1.43 21.88
CA PRO A 42 31.90 -0.94 21.14
C PRO A 42 33.02 -1.98 21.13
N ARG A 43 33.81 -2.01 20.05
CA ARG A 43 34.88 -3.00 19.83
C ARG A 43 35.85 -3.16 20.99
N HIS A 44 36.15 -2.07 21.71
CA HIS A 44 37.08 -2.10 22.86
C HIS A 44 36.51 -2.85 24.08
N ALA A 45 35.20 -3.06 24.17
CA ALA A 45 34.57 -3.83 25.23
C ALA A 45 34.83 -5.35 25.12
N PHE A 46 35.21 -5.84 23.93
CA PHE A 46 35.57 -7.26 23.72
C PHE A 46 36.98 -7.62 24.21
N GLY A 47 37.79 -6.63 24.63
CA GLY A 47 39.17 -6.83 25.07
C GLY A 47 40.16 -7.08 23.91
N VAL A 48 41.42 -7.36 24.26
CA VAL A 48 42.57 -7.32 23.32
C VAL A 48 43.12 -8.72 22.98
N MET A 49 42.39 -9.80 23.28
CA MET A 49 42.85 -11.16 23.00
C MET A 49 42.78 -11.48 21.49
N PRO A 50 43.67 -12.32 20.93
CA PRO A 50 43.63 -12.65 19.50
C PRO A 50 42.27 -13.19 19.02
N ALA A 51 41.56 -13.94 19.86
CA ALA A 51 40.22 -14.46 19.58
C ALA A 51 39.09 -13.41 19.76
N SER A 52 39.33 -12.29 20.46
CA SER A 52 38.31 -11.23 20.60
C SER A 52 38.11 -10.44 19.31
N PHE A 53 39.10 -10.45 18.41
CA PHE A 53 39.01 -9.80 17.10
C PHE A 53 37.95 -10.45 16.21
N SER A 54 37.94 -11.78 16.11
CA SER A 54 36.92 -12.50 15.32
C SER A 54 35.54 -12.38 15.96
N LEU A 55 35.46 -12.46 17.29
CA LEU A 55 34.20 -12.29 18.01
C LEU A 55 33.58 -10.91 17.82
N ALA A 56 34.38 -9.85 17.92
CA ALA A 56 33.90 -8.49 17.69
C ALA A 56 33.45 -8.26 16.24
N ALA A 57 34.14 -8.87 15.27
CA ALA A 57 33.75 -8.82 13.86
C ALA A 57 32.41 -9.53 13.62
N SER A 58 32.26 -10.77 14.12
CA SER A 58 31.00 -11.51 13.99
C SER A 58 29.83 -10.85 14.73
N TYR A 59 30.09 -10.21 15.88
CA TYR A 59 29.08 -9.40 16.56
C TYR A 59 28.65 -8.22 15.70
N ALA A 60 29.59 -7.46 15.13
CA ALA A 60 29.29 -6.31 14.29
C ALA A 60 28.44 -6.71 13.07
N GLU A 61 28.82 -7.79 12.38
CA GLU A 61 28.05 -8.31 11.24
C GLU A 61 26.62 -8.70 11.64
N GLN A 62 26.44 -9.40 12.76
CA GLN A 62 25.12 -9.80 13.24
C GLN A 62 24.29 -8.60 13.71
N PHE A 63 24.94 -7.62 14.33
CA PHE A 63 24.30 -6.40 14.79
C PHE A 63 23.80 -5.56 13.60
N GLU A 64 24.63 -5.36 12.58
CA GLU A 64 24.25 -4.68 11.35
C GLU A 64 23.12 -5.42 10.61
N ALA A 65 23.22 -6.75 10.47
CA ALA A 65 22.17 -7.56 9.86
C ALA A 65 20.84 -7.48 10.65
N CYS A 66 20.91 -7.40 11.98
CA CYS A 66 19.73 -7.24 12.83
C CYS A 66 19.09 -5.87 12.65
N LEU A 67 19.88 -4.79 12.62
CA LEU A 67 19.37 -3.45 12.35
C LEU A 67 18.74 -3.35 10.95
N GLN A 68 19.42 -3.87 9.94
CA GLN A 68 18.87 -3.90 8.58
C GLN A 68 17.54 -4.67 8.54
N GLY A 69 17.46 -5.85 9.15
CA GLY A 69 16.21 -6.62 9.20
C GLY A 69 15.07 -5.90 9.93
N LEU A 70 15.36 -5.09 10.95
CA LEU A 70 14.37 -4.24 11.62
C LEU A 70 13.89 -3.09 10.71
N ALA A 71 14.81 -2.49 9.94
CA ALA A 71 14.47 -1.45 8.97
C ALA A 71 13.60 -2.01 7.84
N ASP A 72 14.01 -3.12 7.24
CA ASP A 72 13.26 -3.80 6.17
C ASP A 72 11.88 -4.25 6.66
N GLY A 73 11.80 -4.79 7.89
CA GLY A 73 10.54 -5.17 8.51
C GLY A 73 9.59 -3.99 8.76
N ALA A 74 10.14 -2.82 9.09
CA ALA A 74 9.35 -1.59 9.22
C ALA A 74 8.81 -1.09 7.88
N GLU A 75 9.62 -1.15 6.82
CA GLU A 75 9.24 -0.77 5.47
C GLU A 75 8.11 -1.67 4.92
N VAL A 76 8.29 -2.99 5.00
CA VAL A 76 7.27 -3.96 4.55
C VAL A 76 5.93 -3.74 5.25
N MET A 77 5.94 -3.45 6.55
CA MET A 77 4.69 -3.18 7.29
C MET A 77 4.04 -1.85 6.90
N ALA A 78 4.82 -0.86 6.49
CA ALA A 78 4.31 0.40 5.95
C ALA A 78 3.69 0.17 4.56
N ASP A 79 4.39 -0.55 3.67
CA ASP A 79 3.89 -0.88 2.33
C ASP A 79 2.57 -1.68 2.38
N ILE A 80 2.47 -2.62 3.33
CA ILE A 80 1.22 -3.36 3.57
C ILE A 80 0.11 -2.40 3.99
N ALA A 81 0.37 -1.47 4.91
CA ALA A 81 -0.62 -0.51 5.36
C ALA A 81 -1.11 0.38 4.20
N ASP A 82 -0.19 0.93 3.42
CA ASP A 82 -0.50 1.80 2.28
C ASP A 82 -1.33 1.04 1.23
N GLY A 83 -0.93 -0.19 0.88
CA GLY A 83 -1.68 -1.00 -0.08
C GLY A 83 -3.09 -1.40 0.39
N LEU A 84 -3.29 -1.58 1.70
CA LEU A 84 -4.59 -1.87 2.28
C LEU A 84 -5.51 -0.64 2.32
N ASP A 85 -4.97 0.53 2.62
CA ASP A 85 -5.72 1.79 2.58
C ASP A 85 -6.15 2.12 1.15
N ASP A 86 -5.23 1.99 0.17
CA ASP A 86 -5.55 2.14 -1.25
C ASP A 86 -6.66 1.17 -1.69
N THR A 87 -6.60 -0.08 -1.22
CA THR A 87 -7.63 -1.09 -1.52
C THR A 87 -8.97 -0.72 -0.89
N ALA A 88 -8.98 -0.31 0.39
CA ALA A 88 -10.21 0.07 1.09
C ALA A 88 -10.89 1.29 0.45
N ASP A 89 -10.10 2.27 0.00
CA ASP A 89 -10.60 3.45 -0.68
C ASP A 89 -11.13 3.12 -2.08
N ALA A 90 -10.51 2.17 -2.81
CA ALA A 90 -11.04 1.67 -4.08
C ALA A 90 -12.42 0.99 -3.92
N TYR A 91 -12.63 0.19 -2.87
CA TYR A 91 -13.94 -0.41 -2.57
C TYR A 91 -14.97 0.65 -2.21
N THR A 92 -14.63 1.58 -1.31
CA THR A 92 -15.53 2.67 -0.90
C THR A 92 -15.92 3.56 -2.09
N GLY A 93 -14.94 3.91 -2.94
CA GLY A 93 -15.19 4.72 -4.13
C GLY A 93 -16.10 4.03 -5.16
N THR A 94 -15.95 2.70 -5.32
CA THR A 94 -16.81 1.91 -6.20
C THR A 94 -18.25 1.81 -5.66
N ASP A 95 -18.41 1.64 -4.35
CA ASP A 95 -19.73 1.59 -3.70
C ASP A 95 -20.46 2.94 -3.77
N VAL A 96 -19.73 4.06 -3.60
CA VAL A 96 -20.29 5.41 -3.76
C VAL A 96 -20.72 5.66 -5.22
N ALA A 97 -19.89 5.29 -6.21
CA ALA A 97 -20.22 5.45 -7.62
C ALA A 97 -21.46 4.62 -8.03
N ASN A 98 -21.56 3.39 -7.52
CA ASN A 98 -22.74 2.55 -7.74
C ASN A 98 -23.98 3.12 -7.04
N THR A 99 -23.86 3.61 -5.82
CA THR A 99 -24.99 4.19 -5.09
C THR A 99 -25.53 5.44 -5.78
N ASP A 100 -24.65 6.33 -6.27
CA ASP A 100 -25.01 7.53 -7.02
C ASP A 100 -25.74 7.23 -8.35
N MET A 101 -25.43 6.10 -9.00
CA MET A 101 -26.10 5.66 -10.23
C MET A 101 -27.56 5.21 -9.99
N PHE A 102 -27.89 4.77 -8.78
CA PHE A 102 -29.20 4.19 -8.45
C PHE A 102 -30.11 5.09 -7.60
N VAL A 103 -29.73 6.35 -7.31
CA VAL A 103 -30.58 7.30 -6.59
C VAL A 103 -31.87 7.57 -7.38
N PRO A 104 -33.06 7.12 -6.91
CA PRO A 104 -34.30 7.31 -7.63
C PRO A 104 -34.74 8.77 -7.54
N GLY A 105 -34.79 9.47 -8.68
CA GLY A 105 -35.32 10.84 -8.78
C GLY A 105 -34.34 11.92 -9.23
N ARG A 106 -33.09 11.60 -9.57
CA ARG A 106 -32.19 12.56 -10.24
C ARG A 106 -32.48 12.56 -11.75
N PRO A 107 -32.75 13.70 -12.40
CA PRO A 107 -32.84 13.73 -13.86
C PRO A 107 -31.49 13.29 -14.43
N ALA A 108 -31.53 12.40 -15.43
CA ALA A 108 -30.34 11.89 -16.10
C ALA A 108 -29.40 13.05 -16.46
N ALA A 109 -28.15 12.99 -15.99
CA ALA A 109 -27.14 13.92 -16.45
C ALA A 109 -27.04 13.79 -17.98
N PRO A 110 -26.95 14.91 -18.73
CA PRO A 110 -26.85 14.84 -20.18
C PRO A 110 -25.59 14.04 -20.55
N ASP A 111 -25.75 13.11 -21.49
CA ASP A 111 -24.70 12.24 -22.04
C ASP A 111 -23.45 13.05 -22.42
N VAL A 112 -22.47 13.09 -21.51
CA VAL A 112 -21.10 13.46 -21.85
C VAL A 112 -20.36 12.15 -22.04
N ILE A 113 -20.47 11.60 -23.24
CA ILE A 113 -19.64 10.48 -23.68
C ILE A 113 -18.19 10.95 -23.65
N ALA A 114 -17.43 10.46 -22.66
CA ALA A 114 -15.97 10.58 -22.66
C ALA A 114 -15.42 9.78 -23.86
N PRO A 115 -14.58 10.37 -24.74
CA PRO A 115 -14.03 9.63 -25.87
C PRO A 115 -12.96 8.64 -25.40
N GLY A 116 -13.30 7.35 -25.45
CA GLY A 116 -12.32 6.25 -25.37
C GLY A 116 -11.45 6.14 -26.63
N PRO A 117 -10.39 5.30 -26.61
CA PRO A 117 -9.27 5.34 -27.56
C PRO A 117 -9.55 4.84 -28.99
N TRP A 118 -10.81 4.57 -29.33
CA TRP A 118 -11.22 4.08 -30.65
C TRP A 118 -12.14 5.09 -31.34
N SER A 119 -11.64 6.31 -31.61
CA SER A 119 -12.38 7.29 -32.41
C SER A 119 -12.18 7.04 -33.90
N SER A 120 -13.09 6.33 -34.55
CA SER A 120 -13.33 6.46 -35.99
C SER A 120 -14.38 7.55 -36.20
N GLY A 121 -13.91 8.79 -36.32
CA GLY A 121 -14.78 9.94 -36.54
C GLY A 121 -15.49 9.89 -37.91
N PRO A 122 -16.76 10.30 -38.02
CA PRO A 122 -17.36 10.57 -39.30
C PRO A 122 -16.89 11.94 -39.81
N SER A 123 -16.31 11.95 -41.01
CA SER A 123 -15.95 13.14 -41.78
C SER A 123 -17.16 14.07 -41.92
N THR A 124 -17.02 15.30 -41.42
CA THR A 124 -17.88 16.42 -41.79
C THR A 124 -17.46 16.93 -43.17
N SER A 125 -18.37 16.89 -44.14
CA SER A 125 -18.34 17.86 -45.24
C SER A 125 -19.69 18.53 -45.33
N ASN A 126 -19.67 19.81 -44.97
CA ASN A 126 -20.74 20.76 -44.94
C ASN A 126 -20.90 21.34 -46.36
N GLY A 127 -22.13 21.49 -46.87
CA GLY A 127 -22.36 21.98 -48.23
C GLY A 127 -23.82 22.32 -48.55
N GLN A 128 -24.25 23.48 -48.06
CA GLN A 128 -25.43 24.28 -48.42
C GLN A 128 -25.58 24.42 -49.97
N VAL A 129 -26.75 24.54 -50.65
CA VAL A 129 -27.76 25.63 -50.74
C VAL A 129 -28.88 25.16 -51.73
N PRO A 130 -30.15 25.64 -51.66
CA PRO A 130 -31.29 25.12 -52.44
C PRO A 130 -31.56 25.85 -53.77
N ALA A 131 -32.31 25.19 -54.67
CA ALA A 131 -33.35 25.75 -55.56
C ALA A 131 -34.21 24.60 -56.12
#